data_AF-A0A1F5C1V1-F1
#
_entry.id   AF-A0A1F5C1V1-F1
#
_cell.length_a   1.000
_cell.length_b   1.000
_cell.length_c   1.000
_cell.angle_alpha   90.00
_cell.angle_beta   90.00
_cell.angle_gamma   90.00
#
_symmetry.space_group_name_H-M   'P 1'
#
loop_
_entity.id
_entity.type
_entity.pdbx_description
1 polymer ?
#
loop_
_entity_poly.entity_id
_entity_poly.type
_entity_poly.pdbx_seq_one_letter_code
_entity_poly.pdbx_strand_id
1 'polypeptide(L)'
;MSKKKSSDKSKINIVRSPISSKEENISKKDDGLPKVSITVFCRVVGIKSDQQAGFRYFASQKGLTRLSIPEWEKEYYIFKNKPIGG
;
A
#
# COMPACT_ATOMS: atom_id res chain seq x y z
N MET A 1 -7.48 58.13 41.52
CA MET A 1 -6.12 57.94 40.96
C MET A 1 -6.20 56.99 39.77
N SER A 2 -5.49 57.33 38.70
CA SER A 2 -4.97 56.50 37.59
C SER A 2 -5.95 55.64 36.76
N LYS A 3 -6.37 56.03 35.55
CA LYS A 3 -5.67 56.10 34.24
C LYS A 3 -5.48 54.75 33.52
N LYS A 4 -5.80 54.79 32.21
CA LYS A 4 -5.26 54.07 31.01
C LYS A 4 -6.04 52.84 30.53
N LYS A 5 -6.59 52.92 29.30
CA LYS A 5 -6.04 52.45 27.98
C LYS A 5 -6.13 50.91 27.89
N SER A 6 -6.46 50.24 26.80
CA SER A 6 -6.09 50.48 25.41
C SER A 6 -6.74 49.41 24.51
N SER A 7 -6.88 49.75 23.23
CA SER A 7 -6.54 48.93 22.06
C SER A 7 -7.22 47.58 21.83
N ASP A 8 -8.18 47.63 20.91
CA ASP A 8 -8.12 46.99 19.59
C ASP A 8 -6.85 46.17 19.26
N LYS A 9 -7.03 44.85 19.14
CA LYS A 9 -6.30 43.87 18.31
C LYS A 9 -6.71 42.48 18.81
N SER A 10 -7.33 41.64 18.02
CA SER A 10 -6.54 40.75 17.18
C SER A 10 -7.38 40.16 16.05
N LYS A 11 -7.03 40.54 14.83
CA LYS A 11 -7.45 39.89 13.59
C LYS A 11 -6.60 38.62 13.45
N ILE A 12 -7.19 37.47 13.78
CA ILE A 12 -6.52 36.17 13.65
C ILE A 12 -6.63 35.74 12.18
N ASN A 13 -5.79 36.28 11.31
CA ASN A 13 -5.57 35.75 9.98
C ASN A 13 -4.15 35.23 9.93
N ILE A 14 -3.97 33.92 10.08
CA ILE A 14 -3.03 33.04 9.36
C ILE A 14 -3.27 31.63 9.92
N VAL A 15 -4.01 30.82 9.18
CA VAL A 15 -3.80 29.37 9.17
C VAL A 15 -3.47 29.03 7.72
N ARG A 16 -2.24 29.35 7.31
CA ARG A 16 -1.65 28.71 6.14
C ARG A 16 -1.16 27.35 6.61
N SER A 17 -2.08 26.39 6.67
CA SER A 17 -1.70 25.00 6.86
C SER A 17 -0.73 24.60 5.75
N PRO A 18 0.36 23.91 6.10
CA PRO A 18 1.42 23.57 5.17
C PRO A 18 0.91 22.57 4.14
N ILE A 19 1.24 22.85 2.88
CA ILE A 19 1.53 21.88 1.81
C ILE A 19 0.75 20.57 2.00
N SER A 20 -0.53 20.57 1.63
CA SER A 20 -1.16 19.33 1.21
C SER A 20 -0.52 18.97 -0.12
N SER A 21 0.59 18.23 -0.01
CA SER A 21 1.12 17.45 -1.11
C SER A 21 -0.07 16.68 -1.68
N LYS A 22 -0.58 17.14 -2.82
CA LYS A 22 -1.39 16.27 -3.67
C LYS A 22 -0.47 15.11 -3.99
N GLU A 23 -0.65 14.02 -3.26
CA GLU A 23 -0.05 12.74 -3.60
C GLU A 23 -0.23 12.57 -5.10
N GLU A 24 0.90 12.42 -5.79
CA GLU A 24 0.92 12.03 -7.18
C GLU A 24 0.08 10.75 -7.26
N ASN A 25 -1.15 10.89 -7.75
CA ASN A 25 -1.94 9.76 -8.18
C ASN A 25 -1.26 9.30 -9.47
N ILE A 26 -0.14 8.59 -9.30
CA ILE A 26 0.46 7.77 -10.33
C ILE A 26 -0.57 6.65 -10.49
N SER A 27 -1.61 6.94 -11.27
CA SER A 27 -2.50 5.96 -11.84
C SER A 27 -1.58 5.09 -12.69
N LYS A 28 -0.98 4.08 -12.05
CA LYS A 28 -0.28 3.01 -12.74
C LYS A 28 -1.32 2.50 -13.70
N LYS A 29 -1.08 2.73 -14.99
CA LYS A 29 -1.84 2.13 -16.08
C LYS A 29 -1.99 0.68 -15.67
N ASP A 30 -3.22 0.29 -15.32
CA ASP A 30 -3.57 -1.11 -15.13
C ASP A 30 -3.28 -1.70 -16.51
N ASP A 31 -2.08 -2.24 -16.70
CA ASP A 31 -1.78 -3.10 -17.84
C ASP A 31 -2.95 -4.08 -17.86
N GLY A 32 -3.75 -4.09 -18.94
CA GLY A 32 -5.05 -4.76 -19.01
C GLY A 32 -5.02 -6.28 -18.87
N LEU A 33 -4.02 -6.81 -18.18
CA LEU A 33 -3.88 -8.20 -17.80
C LEU A 33 -4.98 -8.60 -16.82
N PRO A 34 -5.52 -9.81 -17.00
CA PRO A 34 -6.52 -10.36 -16.11
C PRO A 34 -5.94 -10.53 -14.71
N LYS A 35 -6.63 -9.97 -13.71
CA LYS A 35 -6.34 -10.20 -12.30
C LYS A 35 -6.94 -11.55 -11.89
N VAL A 36 -6.09 -12.44 -11.39
CA VAL A 36 -6.47 -13.80 -10.98
C VAL A 36 -6.24 -14.01 -9.49
N SER A 37 -6.92 -14.99 -8.91
CA SER A 37 -6.66 -15.39 -7.53
C SER A 37 -5.35 -16.18 -7.43
N ILE A 38 -4.77 -16.21 -6.22
CA ILE A 38 -3.59 -17.02 -5.92
C ILE A 38 -3.77 -18.50 -6.31
N THR A 39 -4.98 -19.04 -6.17
CA THR A 39 -5.27 -20.44 -6.53
C THR A 39 -5.09 -20.68 -8.03
N VAL A 40 -5.57 -19.76 -8.86
CA VAL A 40 -5.39 -19.85 -10.32
C VAL A 40 -3.91 -19.72 -10.67
N PHE A 41 -3.21 -18.74 -10.08
CA PHE A 41 -1.77 -18.58 -10.26
C PHE A 41 -0.98 -19.84 -9.89
N CYS A 42 -1.20 -20.41 -8.70
CA CYS A 42 -0.51 -21.62 -8.26
C CYS A 42 -0.74 -22.81 -9.20
N ARG A 43 -1.93 -22.91 -9.80
CA ARG A 43 -2.27 -23.96 -10.77
C ARG A 43 -1.54 -23.75 -12.11
N VAL A 44 -1.48 -22.50 -12.59
CA VAL A 44 -0.84 -22.13 -13.86
C VAL A 44 0.68 -22.30 -13.78
N VAL A 45 1.31 -21.86 -12.69
CA VAL A 45 2.77 -21.90 -12.50
C VAL A 45 3.25 -23.25 -11.98
N GLY A 46 2.35 -24.13 -11.55
CA GLY A 46 2.72 -25.46 -11.04
C GLY A 46 3.43 -25.41 -9.69
N ILE A 47 3.03 -24.49 -8.81
CA ILE A 47 3.58 -24.39 -7.46
C ILE A 47 3.21 -25.65 -6.67
N LYS A 48 4.20 -26.31 -6.06
CA LYS A 48 3.99 -27.51 -5.25
C LYS A 48 3.06 -27.23 -4.07
N SER A 49 2.23 -28.21 -3.71
CA SER A 49 1.17 -28.09 -2.70
C SER A 49 1.69 -27.62 -1.33
N ASP A 50 2.87 -28.06 -0.92
CA ASP A 50 3.57 -27.65 0.31
C ASP A 50 3.88 -26.14 0.32
N GLN A 51 4.31 -25.59 -0.83
CA GLN A 51 4.61 -24.17 -0.97
C GLN A 51 3.36 -23.30 -1.13
N GLN A 52 2.26 -23.87 -1.66
CA GLN A 52 1.02 -23.12 -1.83
C GLN A 52 0.43 -22.65 -0.50
N ALA A 53 0.48 -23.47 0.55
CA ALA A 53 -0.05 -23.11 1.86
C ALA A 53 0.72 -21.91 2.45
N GLY A 54 2.05 -21.97 2.44
CA GLY A 54 2.91 -20.89 2.91
C GLY A 54 2.73 -19.61 2.09
N PHE A 55 2.59 -19.75 0.77
CA PHE A 55 2.38 -18.59 -0.09
C PHE A 55 1.01 -17.94 0.08
N ARG A 56 -0.06 -18.74 0.28
CA ARG A 56 -1.40 -18.23 0.61
C ARG A 56 -1.41 -17.47 1.93
N TYR A 57 -0.73 -18.01 2.94
CA TYR A 57 -0.59 -17.32 4.21
C TYR A 57 0.15 -15.99 4.05
N PHE A 58 1.29 -15.99 3.33
CA PHE A 58 2.04 -14.77 3.02
C PHE A 58 1.20 -13.71 2.29
N ALA A 59 0.45 -14.13 1.26
CA ALA A 59 -0.44 -13.26 0.51
C ALA A 59 -1.55 -12.68 1.40
N SER A 60 -2.15 -13.50 2.28
CA SER A 60 -3.17 -13.06 3.24
C SER A 60 -2.63 -12.03 4.23
N GLN A 61 -1.39 -12.22 4.73
CA GLN A 61 -0.74 -11.25 5.64
C GLN A 61 -0.50 -9.89 4.97
N LYS A 62 -0.28 -9.88 3.65
CA LYS A 62 -0.17 -8.66 2.84
C LYS A 62 -1.51 -8.11 2.34
N GLY A 63 -2.63 -8.78 2.60
CA GLY A 63 -3.95 -8.38 2.07
C GLY A 63 -4.10 -8.57 0.55
N LEU A 64 -3.30 -9.44 -0.06
CA LEU A 64 -3.32 -9.68 -1.51
C LEU A 64 -4.41 -10.70 -1.88
N THR A 65 -5.41 -10.28 -2.66
CA THR A 65 -6.56 -11.10 -3.04
C THR A 65 -6.57 -11.47 -4.52
N ARG A 66 -6.40 -10.49 -5.40
CA ARG A 66 -6.38 -10.66 -6.86
C ARG A 66 -5.29 -9.79 -7.48
N LEU A 67 -4.37 -10.42 -8.19
CA LEU A 67 -3.25 -9.78 -8.87
C LEU A 67 -3.12 -10.36 -10.27
N SER A 68 -2.46 -9.62 -11.15
CA SER A 68 -2.03 -10.18 -12.44
C SER A 68 -0.98 -11.29 -12.24
N ILE A 69 -0.80 -12.15 -13.23
CA ILE A 69 0.23 -13.21 -13.17
C ILE A 69 1.64 -12.63 -12.87
N PRO A 70 2.11 -11.56 -13.55
CA PRO A 70 3.44 -10.99 -13.27
C PRO A 70 3.57 -10.40 -11.86
N GLU A 71 2.49 -9.86 -11.29
CA GLU A 71 2.49 -9.39 -9.90
C GLU A 71 2.57 -10.56 -8.92
N TRP A 72 1.83 -11.64 -9.19
CA TRP A 72 1.95 -12.86 -8.40
C TRP A 72 3.36 -13.46 -8.46
N GLU A 73 4.03 -13.44 -9.61
CA GLU A 73 5.41 -13.89 -9.75
C GLU A 73 6.38 -13.07 -8.89
N LYS A 74 6.23 -11.73 -8.86
CA LYS A 74 7.03 -10.87 -7.98
C LYS A 74 6.82 -11.21 -6.51
N GLU A 75 5.56 -11.37 -6.10
CA GLU A 75 5.23 -11.72 -4.71
C GLU A 75 5.72 -13.12 -4.33
N TYR A 76 5.62 -14.07 -5.26
CA TYR A 76 6.14 -15.43 -5.06
C TYR A 76 7.66 -15.46 -4.99
N TYR A 77 8.34 -14.62 -5.77
CA TYR A 77 9.78 -14.41 -5.68
C TYR A 77 10.19 -13.83 -4.32
N ILE A 78 9.46 -12.82 -3.81
CA ILE A 78 9.69 -12.28 -2.46
C ILE A 78 9.48 -13.36 -1.40
N PHE A 79 8.41 -14.16 -1.53
CA PHE A 79 8.14 -15.28 -0.63
C PHE A 79 9.27 -16.31 -0.62
N LYS A 80 9.79 -16.70 -1.81
CA LYS A 80 10.90 -17.65 -1.92
C LYS A 80 12.21 -17.13 -1.35
N ASN A 81 12.47 -15.84 -1.48
CA ASN A 81 13.69 -15.20 -1.00
C ASN A 81 13.56 -14.66 0.42
N LYS A 82 12.44 -14.88 1.13
CA LYS A 82 12.39 -14.59 2.56
C LYS A 82 13.39 -15.47 3.28
N PRO A 83 14.26 -14.91 4.14
CA PRO A 83 15.17 -15.70 4.93
C PRO A 83 14.38 -16.65 5.83
N ILE A 84 14.66 -17.96 5.72
CA ILE A 84 14.19 -18.97 6.65
C ILE A 84 15.12 -18.86 7.87
N GLY A 85 14.76 -18.04 8.87
CA GLY A 85 15.52 -18.02 10.13
C GLY A 85 15.49 -16.68 10.86
N GLY A 86 14.96 -16.74 12.08
CA GLY A 86 14.90 -15.71 13.10
C GLY A 86 13.98 -16.21 14.20
#